data_AF-A0A645FGH3-F1
#
_entry.id   AF-A0A645FGH3-F1
#
_cell.length_a   1.000
_cell.length_b   1.000
_cell.length_c   1.000
_cell.angle_alpha   90.00
_cell.angle_beta   90.00
_cell.angle_gamma   90.00
#
_symmetry.space_group_name_H-M   'P 1'
#
loop_
_entity.id
_entity.type
_entity.pdbx_description
1 polymer ?
#
loop_
_entity_poly.entity_id
_entity_poly.type
_entity_poly.pdbx_seq_one_letter_code
_entity_poly.pdbx_strand_id
1 'polypeptide(L)'
;MQFISAMFEQLKAQASSDLGGYGKLLDSAGEYMVTSMTMDELKEMSEYDLDSEIINVPGEMTAGAEHDEFLVNNDKLNEIILNLFYKIED
;
A
#
# COMPACT_ATOMS: atom_id res chain seq x y z
N MET A 1 11.12 6.08 3.83
CA MET A 1 10.12 5.08 3.36
C MET A 1 10.64 3.65 3.24
N GLN A 2 11.93 3.38 3.45
CA GLN A 2 12.50 2.01 3.40
C GLN A 2 11.87 1.02 4.37
N PHE A 3 11.27 1.51 5.47
CA PHE A 3 10.62 0.66 6.46
C PHE A 3 9.44 -0.14 5.89
N ILE A 4 8.55 0.47 5.10
CA ILE A 4 7.37 -0.21 4.57
C ILE A 4 7.81 -1.29 3.57
N SER A 5 8.68 -0.94 2.62
CA SER A 5 9.22 -1.90 1.65
C SER A 5 9.93 -3.07 2.34
N ALA A 6 10.80 -2.80 3.32
CA ALA A 6 11.49 -3.85 4.07
C ALA A 6 10.53 -4.73 4.91
N MET A 7 9.44 -4.14 5.45
CA MET A 7 8.41 -4.89 6.15
C MET A 7 7.71 -5.88 5.22
N PHE A 8 7.33 -5.45 4.01
CA PHE A 8 6.71 -6.33 3.01
C PHE A 8 7.65 -7.44 2.54
N GLU A 9 8.92 -7.13 2.30
CA GLU A 9 9.94 -8.13 1.96
C GLU A 9 10.10 -9.19 3.06
N GLN A 10 10.16 -8.75 4.33
CA GLN A 10 10.23 -9.65 5.49
C GLN A 10 8.97 -10.52 5.63
N LEU A 11 7.78 -9.94 5.44
CA LEU A 11 6.52 -10.67 5.46
C LEU A 11 6.49 -11.75 4.39
N LYS A 12 6.88 -11.40 3.15
CA LYS A 12 6.97 -12.35 2.03
C LYS A 12 7.95 -13.48 2.35
N ALA A 13 9.16 -13.15 2.81
CA ALA A 13 10.18 -14.14 3.15
C ALA A 13 9.73 -15.11 4.25
N GLN A 14 9.10 -14.61 5.32
CA GLN A 14 8.65 -15.42 6.44
C GLN A 14 7.47 -16.32 6.06
N ALA A 15 6.57 -15.82 5.23
CA ALA A 15 5.33 -16.52 4.91
C ALA A 15 5.45 -17.46 3.70
N SER A 16 6.42 -17.26 2.80
CA SER A 16 6.79 -18.24 1.76
C SER A 16 7.51 -19.49 2.30
N SER A 17 7.97 -19.46 3.56
CA SER A 17 8.73 -20.56 4.17
C SER A 17 7.88 -21.69 4.78
N ASP A 18 6.56 -21.49 4.95
CA ASP A 18 5.64 -22.47 5.52
C ASP A 18 4.25 -22.33 4.85
N LEU A 19 3.62 -23.43 4.42
CA LEU A 19 2.28 -23.41 3.78
C LEU A 19 1.19 -22.79 4.69
N GLY A 20 1.42 -22.76 6.01
CA GLY A 20 0.58 -22.07 7.00
C GLY A 20 1.17 -20.76 7.54
N GLY A 21 2.25 -20.24 6.94
CA GLY A 21 3.01 -19.08 7.43
C GLY A 21 2.22 -17.78 7.42
N TYR A 22 1.47 -17.52 6.34
CA TYR A 22 0.56 -16.36 6.26
C TYR A 22 -0.55 -16.42 7.31
N GLY A 23 -1.15 -17.60 7.52
CA GLY A 23 -2.21 -17.80 8.51
C GLY A 23 -1.72 -17.49 9.94
N LYS A 24 -0.55 -18.00 10.32
CA LYS A 24 0.04 -17.72 11.64
C LYS A 24 0.40 -16.24 11.82
N LEU A 25 0.91 -15.60 10.78
CA LEU A 25 1.22 -14.16 10.80
C LEU A 25 -0.05 -13.34 11.00
N LEU A 26 -1.11 -13.65 10.25
CA LEU A 26 -2.40 -13.00 10.37
C LEU A 26 -3.06 -13.24 11.73
N ASP A 27 -3.02 -14.47 12.25
CA ASP A 27 -3.52 -14.78 13.58
C ASP A 27 -2.78 -13.98 14.66
N SER A 28 -1.45 -13.85 14.55
CA SER A 28 -0.65 -13.04 15.49
C SER A 28 -0.88 -11.53 15.34
N ALA A 29 -1.22 -11.07 14.14
CA ALA A 29 -1.48 -9.67 13.84
C ALA A 29 -2.95 -9.28 14.09
N GLY A 30 -3.86 -10.25 14.26
CA GLY A 30 -5.31 -10.03 14.27
C GLY A 30 -5.82 -9.07 15.34
N GLU A 31 -5.14 -8.98 16.49
CA GLU A 31 -5.48 -7.99 17.54
C GLU A 31 -5.02 -6.56 17.18
N TYR A 32 -4.09 -6.43 16.24
CA TYR A 32 -3.43 -5.19 15.85
C TYR A 32 -3.73 -4.78 14.39
N MET A 33 -4.49 -5.58 13.66
CA MET A 33 -4.80 -5.38 12.24
C MET A 33 -6.30 -5.51 12.02
N VAL A 34 -6.89 -4.47 11.44
CA VAL A 34 -8.28 -4.48 10.98
C VAL A 34 -8.26 -4.40 9.47
N THR A 35 -8.78 -5.43 8.80
CA THR A 35 -8.85 -5.50 7.35
C THR A 35 -10.15 -6.18 6.91
N SER A 36 -10.68 -5.76 5.77
CA SER A 36 -11.79 -6.44 5.09
C SER A 36 -11.32 -7.53 4.12
N MET A 37 -10.01 -7.69 3.93
CA MET A 37 -9.45 -8.75 3.08
C MET A 37 -9.57 -10.12 3.76
N THR A 38 -9.92 -11.12 2.98
CA THR A 38 -9.92 -12.53 3.36
C THR A 38 -8.51 -13.10 3.38
N MET A 39 -8.34 -14.28 3.99
CA MET A 39 -7.04 -14.98 4.02
C MET A 39 -6.53 -15.33 2.62
N ASP A 40 -7.43 -15.69 1.70
CA ASP A 40 -7.07 -16.01 0.32
C ASP A 40 -6.61 -14.77 -0.45
N GLU A 41 -7.29 -13.62 -0.28
CA GLU A 41 -6.88 -12.34 -0.91
C GLU A 41 -5.52 -11.85 -0.38
N LEU A 42 -5.25 -12.05 0.92
CA LEU A 42 -3.96 -11.72 1.53
C LEU A 42 -2.84 -12.62 1.03
N LYS A 43 -3.14 -13.91 0.80
CA LYS A 43 -2.20 -14.83 0.18
C LYS A 43 -1.91 -14.42 -1.25
N GLU A 44 -2.93 -14.10 -2.04
CA GLU A 44 -2.78 -13.61 -3.41
C GLU A 44 -1.95 -12.33 -3.47
N MET A 45 -2.19 -11.37 -2.56
CA MET A 45 -1.41 -10.13 -2.44
C MET A 45 0.09 -10.40 -2.26
N SER A 46 0.46 -11.49 -1.58
CA SER A 46 1.85 -11.84 -1.31
C SER A 46 2.63 -12.38 -2.51
N GLU A 47 1.91 -12.82 -3.55
CA GLU A 47 2.50 -13.33 -4.78
C GLU A 47 3.09 -12.18 -5.61
N TYR A 48 2.54 -10.97 -5.47
CA TYR A 48 3.02 -9.77 -6.13
C TYR A 48 4.35 -9.28 -5.52
N ASP A 49 5.17 -8.66 -6.36
CA ASP A 49 6.34 -7.90 -5.92
C ASP A 49 5.96 -6.43 -5.80
N LEU A 50 6.48 -5.76 -4.78
CA LEU A 50 6.31 -4.32 -4.66
C LEU A 50 7.15 -3.62 -5.72
N ASP A 51 6.51 -2.75 -6.49
CA ASP A 51 7.25 -1.78 -7.28
C ASP A 51 8.02 -0.83 -6.35
N SER A 52 9.23 -0.51 -6.76
CA SER A 52 10.10 0.47 -6.09
C SER A 52 9.65 1.92 -6.35
N GLU A 53 8.81 2.15 -7.35
CA GLU A 53 8.30 3.47 -7.67
C GLU A 53 7.36 3.99 -6.56
N ILE A 54 7.74 5.12 -5.96
CA ILE A 54 6.92 5.83 -4.98
C ILE A 54 6.29 7.03 -5.66
N ILE A 55 4.96 7.02 -5.74
CA ILE A 55 4.18 8.12 -6.28
C ILE A 55 3.64 8.93 -5.12
N ASN A 56 4.05 10.20 -5.03
CA ASN A 56 3.57 11.12 -4.01
C ASN A 56 2.26 11.78 -4.45
N VAL A 57 1.36 12.01 -3.50
CA VAL A 57 0.14 12.80 -3.77
C VAL A 57 0.57 14.22 -4.15
N PRO A 58 0.17 14.74 -5.33
CA PRO A 58 0.55 16.07 -5.76
C PRO A 58 -0.20 17.13 -4.94
N GLY A 59 0.50 18.17 -4.54
CA GLY A 59 -0.08 19.24 -3.72
C GLY A 59 0.99 20.12 -3.12
N GLU A 60 0.58 21.06 -2.28
CA GLU A 60 1.46 22.04 -1.65
C GLU A 60 1.09 22.23 -0.18
N MET A 61 2.09 22.50 0.66
CA MET A 61 1.88 22.87 2.05
C MET A 61 1.50 24.36 2.12
N THR A 62 0.38 24.65 2.76
CA THR A 62 -0.13 25.99 3.00
C THR A 62 -0.32 26.21 4.49
N ALA A 63 0.07 27.36 5.02
CA ALA A 63 -0.19 27.68 6.42
C ALA A 63 -1.70 27.81 6.65
N GLY A 64 -2.27 26.90 7.46
CA GLY A 64 -3.65 26.97 7.93
C GLY A 64 -3.79 27.85 9.18
N ALA A 65 -5.00 27.92 9.73
CA ALA A 65 -5.30 28.80 10.87
C ALA A 65 -4.65 28.33 12.19
N GLU A 66 -4.52 27.02 12.39
CA GLU A 66 -3.88 26.41 13.58
C GLU A 66 -2.69 25.50 13.22
N HIS A 67 -2.76 24.83 12.07
CA HIS A 67 -1.74 23.89 11.58
C HIS A 67 -1.52 24.09 10.09
N ASP A 68 -0.34 23.70 9.60
CA ASP A 68 -0.10 23.64 8.17
C ASP A 68 -1.01 22.58 7.53
N GLU A 69 -1.60 22.94 6.40
CA GLU A 69 -2.49 22.09 5.61
C GLU A 69 -1.80 21.68 4.32
N PHE A 70 -2.01 20.45 3.88
CA PHE A 70 -1.57 20.00 2.56
C PHE A 70 -2.72 20.08 1.57
N LEU A 71 -2.67 21.06 0.67
CA LEU A 71 -3.69 21.24 -0.36
C LEU A 71 -3.37 20.36 -1.57
N VAL A 72 -4.20 19.34 -1.79
CA VAL A 72 -4.05 18.38 -2.89
C VAL A 72 -4.40 19.04 -4.23
N ASN A 73 -3.55 18.82 -5.23
CA ASN A 73 -3.87 19.15 -6.62
C ASN A 73 -4.68 18.00 -7.24
N ASN A 74 -6.01 18.14 -7.21
CA ASN A 74 -6.92 17.09 -7.68
C ASN A 74 -6.81 16.80 -9.18
N ASP A 75 -6.51 17.80 -10.01
CA ASP A 75 -6.37 17.61 -11.45
C ASP A 75 -5.17 16.70 -11.76
N LYS A 76 -4.00 17.01 -11.17
CA LYS A 76 -2.80 16.16 -11.31
C LYS A 76 -2.98 14.79 -10.66
N LEU A 77 -3.66 14.72 -9.52
CA LEU A 77 -3.96 13.44 -8.87
C LEU A 77 -4.83 12.56 -9.78
N ASN A 78 -5.82 13.15 -10.46
CA ASN A 78 -6.69 12.45 -11.40
C ASN A 78 -5.88 11.89 -12.59
N GLU A 79 -5.00 12.69 -13.18
CA GLU A 79 -4.10 12.22 -14.25
C GLU A 79 -3.25 11.02 -13.81
N ILE A 80 -2.71 11.05 -12.59
CA ILE A 80 -1.97 9.92 -12.01
C ILE A 80 -2.86 8.68 -11.89
N ILE A 81 -4.08 8.82 -11.35
CA ILE A 81 -5.03 7.70 -11.19
C ILE A 81 -5.38 7.10 -12.55
N LEU A 82 -5.65 7.93 -13.55
CA LEU A 82 -5.96 7.48 -14.91
C LEU A 82 -4.82 6.66 -15.51
N ASN A 83 -3.58 7.15 -15.40
CA ASN A 83 -2.41 6.46 -15.92
C ASN A 83 -2.10 5.14 -15.19
N LEU A 84 -2.40 5.05 -13.89
CA LEU A 84 -2.13 3.86 -13.09
C LEU A 84 -3.16 2.75 -13.28
N PHE A 85 -4.44 3.10 -13.33
CA PHE A 85 -5.52 2.13 -13.22
C PHE A 85 -6.31 1.91 -14.51
N TYR A 86 -6.17 2.79 -15.50
CA TYR A 86 -6.93 2.71 -16.74
C TYR A 86 -5.99 2.58 -17.94
N LYS A 87 -6.26 1.60 -18.79
CA LYS A 87 -5.66 1.59 -20.13
C LYS A 87 -6.44 2.58 -20.99
N ILE A 88 -5.73 3.52 -21.60
CA ILE A 88 -6.29 4.34 -22.66
C ILE A 88 -6.46 3.41 -23.87
N GLU A 89 -7.69 3.03 -24.20
CA GLU A 89 -7.98 2.34 -25.45
C GLU A 89 -7.89 3.35 -26.60
N ASP A 90 -7.15 3.00 -27.67
CA ASP A 90 -7.08 3.77 -28.93
C ASP A 90 -8.35 3.60 -29.78
#